data_AF-A0A943FC53-F1
#
_entry.id   AF-A0A943FC53-F1
#
_cell.length_a   1.000
_cell.length_b   1.000
_cell.length_c   1.000
_cell.angle_alpha   90.00
_cell.angle_beta   90.00
_cell.angle_gamma   90.00
#
_symmetry.space_group_name_H-M   'P 1'
#
loop_
_entity.id
_entity.type
_entity.pdbx_description
1 polymer ?
#
loop_
_entity_poly.entity_id
_entity_poly.type
_entity_poly.pdbx_seq_one_letter_code
_entity_poly.pdbx_strand_id
1 'polypeptide(L)'
;MTIEKGQPGYIKARKMKYLIFAIVEFAIVAALVILGYVQTGSKMNLLTVVAVVGCLPAAKMLVEFIAMAPHKSIEPKKYTEIEEKAPLLTKMYDMILTVNDKMMPVEVFVISGHVICGYASSDKTDEVKTARFLKHMLEKNHYEKITVKVFHDYTAFLSRAEGMNNMAAVDHADTKRREHKIKNLILSTSM
;
A
#
# COMPACT_ATOMS: atom_id res chain seq x y z
N MET A 1 8.59 -1.26 16.45
CA MET A 1 8.95 -1.27 15.02
C MET A 1 7.81 -0.64 14.23
N THR A 2 8.07 0.43 13.49
CA THR A 2 7.12 0.99 12.52
C THR A 2 7.15 0.13 11.25
N ILE A 3 6.02 -0.48 10.89
CA ILE A 3 5.90 -1.23 9.64
C ILE A 3 5.88 -0.20 8.50
N GLU A 4 6.84 -0.34 7.59
CA GLU A 4 7.01 0.56 6.45
C GLU A 4 6.22 0.07 5.24
N LYS A 5 6.02 0.98 4.29
CA LYS A 5 5.32 0.68 3.05
C LYS A 5 6.11 -0.34 2.22
N GLY A 6 5.40 -1.31 1.64
CA GLY A 6 6.04 -2.41 0.94
C GLY A 6 6.42 -3.59 1.84
N GLN A 7 6.13 -3.54 3.15
CA GLN A 7 6.32 -4.64 4.09
C GLN A 7 5.01 -5.41 4.33
N PRO A 8 5.08 -6.71 4.65
CA PRO A 8 3.88 -7.49 4.98
C PRO A 8 3.18 -6.92 6.21
N GLY A 9 1.86 -6.87 6.19
CA GLY A 9 1.07 -6.31 7.30
C GLY A 9 0.94 -4.79 7.29
N TYR A 10 1.54 -4.07 6.33
CA TYR A 10 1.46 -2.62 6.21
C TYR A 10 0.01 -2.13 6.16
N ILE A 11 -0.86 -2.72 5.33
CA ILE A 11 -2.26 -2.31 5.22
C ILE A 11 -2.98 -2.49 6.57
N LYS A 12 -2.74 -3.60 7.26
CA LYS A 12 -3.35 -3.88 8.58
C LYS A 12 -2.90 -2.87 9.63
N ALA A 13 -1.60 -2.60 9.69
CA ALA A 13 -1.03 -1.63 10.63
C ALA A 13 -1.54 -0.21 10.35
N ARG A 14 -1.61 0.18 9.08
CA ARG A 14 -2.07 1.50 8.66
C ARG A 14 -3.55 1.72 8.96
N LYS A 15 -4.40 0.73 8.72
CA LYS A 15 -5.82 0.74 9.14
C LYS A 15 -5.97 0.97 10.63
N MET A 16 -5.25 0.20 11.44
CA MET A 16 -5.32 0.32 12.89
C MET A 16 -4.87 1.70 13.35
N LYS A 17 -3.79 2.22 12.76
CA LYS A 17 -3.32 3.57 13.01
C LYS A 17 -4.42 4.60 12.71
N TYR A 18 -4.98 4.60 11.49
CA TYR A 18 -6.01 5.56 11.12
C TYR A 18 -7.25 5.48 12.01
N LEU A 19 -7.68 4.27 12.39
CA LEU A 19 -8.81 4.08 13.30
C LEU A 19 -8.55 4.67 14.69
N ILE A 20 -7.40 4.37 15.30
CA ILE A 20 -7.04 4.88 16.63
C ILE A 20 -6.95 6.40 16.62
N PHE A 21 -6.24 6.97 15.64
CA PHE A 21 -6.10 8.42 15.53
C PHE A 21 -7.46 9.10 15.28
N ALA A 22 -8.32 8.54 14.43
CA ALA A 22 -9.67 9.06 14.22
C ALA A 22 -10.47 9.08 15.53
N ILE A 23 -10.47 7.99 16.30
CA ILE A 23 -11.17 7.92 17.60
C ILE A 23 -10.64 8.98 18.56
N VAL A 24 -9.32 9.12 18.68
CA VAL A 24 -8.68 10.11 19.57
C VAL A 24 -9.02 11.53 19.14
N GLU A 25 -8.92 11.85 17.85
CA GLU A 25 -9.20 13.20 17.35
C GLU A 25 -10.68 13.57 17.50
N PHE A 26 -11.60 12.65 17.21
CA PHE A 26 -13.03 12.89 17.47
C PHE A 26 -13.34 13.02 18.97
N ALA A 27 -12.65 12.29 19.85
CA ALA A 27 -12.80 12.45 21.29
C ALA A 27 -12.33 13.84 21.76
N ILE A 28 -11.23 14.36 21.21
CA ILE A 28 -10.73 15.72 21.49
C ILE A 28 -11.75 16.76 21.02
N VAL A 29 -12.27 16.63 19.79
CA VAL A 29 -13.31 17.53 19.26
C VAL A 29 -14.54 17.53 20.17
N ALA A 30 -15.03 16.35 20.57
CA ALA A 30 -16.17 16.24 21.48
C ALA A 30 -15.90 16.91 22.84
N ALA A 31 -14.72 16.68 23.42
CA ALA A 31 -14.32 17.29 24.68
C ALA A 31 -14.28 18.82 24.60
N LEU A 32 -13.75 19.39 23.52
CA LEU A 32 -13.72 20.85 23.32
C LEU A 32 -15.12 21.46 23.24
N VAL A 33 -16.06 20.79 22.55
CA VAL A 33 -17.46 21.24 22.48
C VAL A 33 -18.13 21.19 23.86
N ILE A 34 -17.94 20.08 24.58
CA ILE A 34 -18.52 19.90 25.94
C ILE A 34 -17.96 20.97 26.89
N LEU A 35 -16.64 21.15 26.92
CA LEU A 35 -16.00 22.15 27.78
C LEU A 35 -16.44 23.57 27.42
N GLY A 36 -16.50 23.90 26.13
CA GLY A 36 -16.99 25.20 25.66
C GLY A 36 -18.41 25.48 26.15
N TYR A 37 -19.30 24.50 26.04
CA TYR A 37 -20.69 24.64 26.48
C TYR A 37 -20.81 24.75 28.01
N VAL A 38 -20.13 23.89 28.76
CA VAL A 38 -20.19 23.88 30.24
C VAL A 38 -19.64 25.18 30.83
N GLN A 39 -18.56 25.73 30.27
CA GLN A 39 -17.94 26.96 30.79
C GLN A 39 -18.70 28.23 30.43
N THR A 40 -19.26 28.31 29.21
CA THR A 40 -19.84 29.57 28.70
C THR A 40 -21.37 29.57 28.66
N GLY A 41 -22.02 28.42 28.83
CA GLY A 41 -23.47 28.25 28.67
C GLY A 41 -23.97 28.47 27.24
N SER A 42 -23.06 28.70 26.29
CA SER A 42 -23.36 29.04 24.91
C SER A 42 -22.55 28.19 23.94
N LYS A 43 -23.10 27.97 22.75
CA LYS A 43 -22.40 27.30 21.63
C LYS A 43 -21.56 28.27 20.80
N MET A 44 -21.58 29.57 21.12
CA MET A 44 -20.86 30.61 20.40
C MET A 44 -19.63 31.06 21.21
N ASN A 45 -18.62 30.20 21.29
CA ASN A 45 -17.39 30.49 22.02
C ASN A 45 -16.15 30.03 21.24
N LEU A 46 -14.96 30.49 21.66
CA LEU A 46 -13.72 30.18 20.96
C LEU A 46 -13.39 28.67 20.94
N LEU A 47 -13.73 27.92 22.00
CA LEU A 47 -13.50 26.47 22.06
C LEU A 47 -14.30 25.71 21.01
N THR A 48 -15.54 26.14 20.76
CA THR A 48 -16.37 25.58 19.68
C THR A 48 -15.81 25.88 18.29
N VAL A 49 -15.23 27.07 18.08
CA VAL A 49 -14.53 27.40 16.82
C VAL A 49 -13.32 26.50 16.62
N VAL A 50 -12.50 26.30 17.66
CA VAL A 50 -11.35 25.37 17.61
C VAL A 50 -11.81 23.93 17.34
N ALA A 51 -12.90 23.50 17.96
CA ALA A 51 -13.47 22.17 17.72
C ALA A 51 -13.90 21.97 16.25
N VAL A 52 -14.55 22.97 15.64
CA VAL A 52 -14.95 22.94 14.23
C VAL A 52 -13.72 22.80 13.32
N VAL A 53 -12.65 23.53 13.59
CA VAL A 53 -11.38 23.40 12.85
C VAL A 53 -10.76 22.02 13.08
N GLY A 54 -10.83 21.50 14.32
CA GLY A 54 -10.37 20.17 14.70
C GLY A 54 -11.10 19.01 14.01
N CYS A 55 -12.31 19.24 13.49
CA CYS A 55 -13.01 18.24 12.67
C CYS A 55 -12.28 17.92 11.35
N LEU A 56 -11.46 18.85 10.82
CA LEU A 56 -10.74 18.64 9.56
C LEU A 56 -9.70 17.50 9.63
N PRO A 57 -8.76 17.49 10.59
CA PRO A 57 -7.86 16.35 10.76
C PRO A 57 -8.63 15.05 11.11
N ALA A 58 -9.64 15.13 12.00
CA ALA A 58 -10.44 13.97 12.41
C ALA A 58 -11.14 13.29 11.22
N ALA A 59 -11.78 14.10 10.36
CA ALA A 59 -12.42 13.63 9.14
C ALA A 59 -11.40 13.03 8.16
N LYS A 60 -10.22 13.64 8.00
CA LYS A 60 -9.15 13.10 7.15
C LYS A 60 -8.73 11.70 7.59
N MET A 61 -8.48 11.50 8.89
CA MET A 61 -8.07 10.20 9.42
C MET A 61 -9.16 9.13 9.23
N LEU A 62 -10.44 9.51 9.38
CA LEU A 62 -11.56 8.61 9.14
C LEU A 62 -11.72 8.24 7.65
N VAL A 63 -11.61 9.20 6.74
CA VAL A 63 -11.69 8.95 5.29
C VAL A 63 -10.58 7.99 4.85
N GLU A 64 -9.36 8.19 5.33
CA GLU A 64 -8.22 7.29 5.07
C GLU A 64 -8.49 5.86 5.59
N PHE A 65 -9.07 5.74 6.79
CA PHE A 65 -9.50 4.43 7.31
C PHE A 65 -10.56 3.78 6.42
N ILE A 66 -11.60 4.52 6.01
CA ILE A 66 -12.68 4.02 5.16
C ILE A 66 -12.15 3.58 3.79
N ALA A 67 -11.26 4.38 3.18
CA ALA A 67 -10.65 4.05 1.90
C ALA A 67 -9.83 2.75 1.98
N MET A 68 -9.10 2.53 3.06
CA MET A 68 -8.32 1.31 3.25
C MET A 68 -9.16 0.11 3.71
N ALA A 69 -10.27 0.33 4.41
CA ALA A 69 -11.12 -0.71 5.04
C ALA A 69 -11.40 -1.94 4.15
N PRO A 70 -11.77 -1.83 2.86
CA PRO A 70 -12.05 -3.00 2.04
C PRO A 70 -10.82 -3.84 1.65
N HIS A 71 -9.60 -3.30 1.76
CA HIS A 71 -8.39 -3.94 1.24
C HIS A 71 -7.72 -4.85 2.27
N LYS A 72 -7.35 -6.07 1.88
CA LYS A 72 -6.70 -7.04 2.77
C LYS A 72 -5.18 -6.98 2.60
N SER A 73 -4.49 -7.24 3.69
CA SER A 73 -3.05 -7.49 3.70
C SER A 73 -2.78 -8.93 3.23
N ILE A 74 -1.56 -9.20 2.75
CA ILE A 74 -1.15 -10.55 2.36
C ILE A 74 -1.32 -11.55 3.51
N GLU A 75 -1.78 -12.75 3.17
CA GLU A 75 -1.89 -13.85 4.13
C GLU A 75 -0.51 -14.30 4.63
N PRO A 76 -0.31 -14.53 5.95
CA PRO A 76 0.99 -14.94 6.49
C PRO A 76 1.56 -16.20 5.84
N LYS A 77 0.71 -17.18 5.48
CA LYS A 77 1.14 -18.41 4.81
C LYS A 77 1.75 -18.13 3.43
N LYS A 78 1.08 -17.30 2.62
CA LYS A 78 1.55 -16.91 1.29
C LYS A 78 2.84 -16.10 1.37
N TYR A 79 2.94 -15.23 2.38
CA TYR A 79 4.16 -14.48 2.66
C TYR A 79 5.34 -15.43 2.94
N THR A 80 5.20 -16.36 3.88
CA THR A 80 6.24 -17.36 4.19
C THR A 80 6.63 -18.17 2.96
N GLU A 81 5.65 -18.64 2.20
CA GLU A 81 5.90 -19.43 0.99
C GLU A 81 6.67 -18.65 -0.08
N ILE A 82 6.36 -17.36 -0.29
CA ILE A 82 7.11 -16.49 -1.22
C ILE A 82 8.53 -16.22 -0.72
N GLU A 83 8.70 -16.03 0.59
CA GLU A 83 10.03 -15.81 1.18
C GLU A 83 10.93 -17.04 1.00
N GLU A 84 10.38 -18.24 1.15
CA GLU A 84 11.09 -19.52 0.97
C GLU A 84 11.42 -19.82 -0.49
N LYS A 85 10.47 -19.57 -1.41
CA LYS A 85 10.58 -19.97 -2.82
C LYS A 85 11.25 -18.94 -3.72
N ALA A 86 11.24 -17.67 -3.32
CA ALA A 86 11.81 -16.58 -4.09
C ALA A 86 12.79 -15.69 -3.28
N PRO A 87 13.72 -16.25 -2.48
CA PRO A 87 14.56 -15.48 -1.54
C PRO A 87 15.46 -14.44 -2.22
N LEU A 88 15.85 -14.65 -3.48
CA LEU A 88 16.77 -13.76 -4.20
C LEU A 88 16.08 -12.55 -4.81
N LEU A 89 14.75 -12.59 -4.94
CA LEU A 89 13.99 -11.56 -5.64
C LEU A 89 13.75 -10.33 -4.76
N THR A 90 13.74 -9.15 -5.40
CA THR A 90 13.34 -7.92 -4.74
C THR A 90 11.81 -7.89 -4.61
N LYS A 91 11.30 -7.83 -3.38
CA LYS A 91 9.86 -7.92 -3.07
C LYS A 91 9.29 -6.61 -2.53
N MET A 92 8.01 -6.39 -2.79
CA MET A 92 7.18 -5.38 -2.13
C MET A 92 5.80 -5.98 -1.83
N TYR A 93 5.30 -5.76 -0.63
CA TYR A 93 4.04 -6.32 -0.15
C TYR A 93 3.02 -5.22 0.14
N ASP A 94 1.74 -5.60 0.24
CA ASP A 94 0.68 -4.74 0.76
C ASP A 94 0.55 -3.41 0.01
N MET A 95 0.47 -3.49 -1.32
CA MET A 95 0.43 -2.34 -2.20
C MET A 95 -1.01 -1.96 -2.55
N ILE A 96 -1.35 -0.67 -2.55
CA ILE A 96 -2.60 -0.16 -3.11
C ILE A 96 -2.24 0.87 -4.18
N LEU A 97 -2.49 0.53 -5.44
CA LEU A 97 -2.20 1.41 -6.58
C LEU A 97 -3.45 2.21 -6.95
N THR A 98 -3.30 3.50 -7.19
CA THR A 98 -4.41 4.34 -7.70
C THR A 98 -4.25 4.50 -9.20
N VAL A 99 -5.09 3.79 -9.96
CA VAL A 99 -5.08 3.80 -11.43
C VAL A 99 -6.37 4.45 -11.92
N ASN A 100 -6.28 5.65 -12.50
CA ASN A 100 -7.42 6.44 -12.99
C ASN A 100 -8.56 6.51 -11.96
N ASP A 101 -8.23 7.02 -10.76
CA ASP A 101 -9.14 7.17 -9.60
C ASP A 101 -9.71 5.86 -9.02
N LYS A 102 -9.21 4.70 -9.47
CA LYS A 102 -9.57 3.39 -8.90
C LYS A 102 -8.43 2.80 -8.09
N MET A 103 -8.75 2.38 -6.86
CA MET A 103 -7.81 1.67 -5.99
C MET A 103 -7.73 0.19 -6.37
N MET A 104 -6.55 -0.24 -6.80
CA MET A 104 -6.22 -1.60 -7.19
C MET A 104 -5.24 -2.19 -6.17
N PRO A 105 -5.71 -2.98 -5.19
CA PRO A 105 -4.85 -3.64 -4.21
C PRO A 105 -4.04 -4.78 -4.84
N VAL A 106 -2.75 -4.83 -4.54
CA VAL A 106 -1.84 -5.89 -4.96
C VAL A 106 -1.09 -6.38 -3.72
N GLU A 107 -1.19 -7.67 -3.44
CA GLU A 107 -0.63 -8.25 -2.20
C GLU A 107 0.89 -8.32 -2.25
N VAL A 108 1.46 -8.60 -3.42
CA VAL A 108 2.90 -8.69 -3.63
C VAL A 108 3.28 -8.32 -5.06
N PHE A 109 4.42 -7.65 -5.21
CA PHE A 109 5.21 -7.69 -6.44
C PHE A 109 6.60 -8.27 -6.16
N VAL A 110 7.10 -9.04 -7.12
CA VAL A 110 8.48 -9.51 -7.21
C VAL A 110 9.16 -8.90 -8.42
N ILE A 111 10.40 -8.48 -8.25
CA ILE A 111 11.24 -7.87 -9.28
C ILE A 111 12.50 -8.71 -9.44
N SER A 112 12.84 -9.01 -10.69
CA SER A 112 14.12 -9.58 -11.10
C SER A 112 14.54 -8.97 -12.43
N GLY A 113 15.64 -8.21 -12.43
CA GLY A 113 16.16 -7.53 -13.62
C GLY A 113 15.11 -6.65 -14.31
N HIS A 114 14.60 -7.12 -15.46
CA HIS A 114 13.63 -6.42 -16.30
C HIS A 114 12.19 -6.95 -16.19
N VAL A 115 11.93 -7.89 -15.27
CA VAL A 115 10.63 -8.53 -15.11
C VAL A 115 10.05 -8.20 -13.74
N ILE A 116 8.81 -7.73 -13.72
CA ILE A 116 8.00 -7.49 -12.54
C ILE A 116 6.78 -8.40 -12.61
N CYS A 117 6.58 -9.25 -11.61
CA CYS A 117 5.38 -10.06 -11.47
C CYS A 117 4.63 -9.66 -10.21
N GLY A 118 3.32 -9.47 -10.30
CA GLY A 118 2.45 -9.13 -9.17
C GLY A 118 1.38 -10.18 -8.94
N TYR A 119 0.94 -10.32 -7.70
CA TYR A 119 -0.22 -11.12 -7.34
C TYR A 119 -1.26 -10.28 -6.60
N ALA A 120 -2.51 -10.42 -7.03
CA ALA A 120 -3.65 -9.73 -6.44
C ALA A 120 -4.85 -10.68 -6.38
N SER A 121 -5.33 -11.03 -5.19
CA SER A 121 -6.56 -11.85 -5.08
C SER A 121 -7.85 -11.09 -5.33
N SER A 122 -7.81 -9.76 -5.30
CA SER A 122 -9.02 -8.94 -5.32
C SER A 122 -9.53 -8.71 -6.74
N ASP A 123 -10.82 -8.96 -6.97
CA ASP A 123 -11.53 -8.62 -8.21
C ASP A 123 -11.58 -7.11 -8.50
N LYS A 124 -11.20 -6.27 -7.53
CA LYS A 124 -11.05 -4.82 -7.71
C LYS A 124 -9.80 -4.46 -8.52
N THR A 125 -8.86 -5.39 -8.64
CA THR A 125 -7.62 -5.21 -9.39
C THR A 125 -7.79 -5.74 -10.79
N ASP A 126 -7.64 -4.87 -11.78
CA ASP A 126 -7.60 -5.27 -13.19
C ASP A 126 -6.14 -5.54 -13.57
N GLU A 127 -5.80 -6.80 -13.84
CA GLU A 127 -4.42 -7.21 -14.14
C GLU A 127 -3.80 -6.40 -15.28
N VAL A 128 -4.57 -6.22 -16.37
CA VAL A 128 -4.11 -5.59 -17.60
C VAL A 128 -3.91 -4.10 -17.39
N LYS A 129 -4.85 -3.42 -16.73
CA LYS A 129 -4.72 -1.99 -16.42
C LYS A 129 -3.60 -1.74 -15.42
N THR A 130 -3.46 -2.58 -14.40
CA THR A 130 -2.39 -2.47 -13.40
C THR A 130 -1.02 -2.62 -14.05
N ALA A 131 -0.84 -3.66 -14.87
CA ALA A 131 0.41 -3.89 -15.59
C ALA A 131 0.73 -2.74 -16.56
N ARG A 132 -0.26 -2.25 -17.31
CA ARG A 132 -0.10 -1.13 -18.24
C ARG A 132 0.26 0.17 -17.52
N PHE A 133 -0.41 0.46 -16.40
CA PHE A 133 -0.13 1.62 -15.57
C PHE A 133 1.30 1.61 -15.06
N LEU A 134 1.74 0.50 -14.47
CA LEU A 134 3.11 0.36 -13.97
C LEU A 134 4.13 0.47 -15.09
N LYS A 135 3.90 -0.18 -16.23
CA LYS A 135 4.79 -0.09 -17.39
C LYS A 135 4.94 1.35 -17.88
N HIS A 136 3.83 2.07 -18.07
CA HIS A 136 3.85 3.48 -18.49
C HIS A 136 4.55 4.39 -17.48
N MET A 137 4.33 4.16 -16.19
CA MET A 137 4.99 4.89 -15.12
C MET A 137 6.51 4.64 -15.13
N LEU A 138 6.94 3.39 -15.33
CA LEU A 138 8.36 3.04 -15.41
C LEU A 138 9.03 3.64 -16.65
N GLU A 139 8.38 3.59 -17.81
CA GLU A 139 8.87 4.19 -19.05
C GLU A 139 9.05 5.71 -18.92
N LYS A 140 8.09 6.40 -18.29
CA LYS A 140 8.19 7.84 -17.98
C LYS A 140 9.38 8.20 -17.08
N ASN A 141 9.85 7.25 -16.27
CA ASN A 141 11.01 7.41 -15.39
C ASN A 141 12.29 6.80 -15.97
N HIS A 142 12.36 6.65 -17.31
CA HIS A 142 13.52 6.13 -18.05
C HIS A 142 13.88 4.67 -17.73
N TYR A 143 12.94 3.89 -17.20
CA TYR A 143 13.08 2.45 -17.05
C TYR A 143 12.46 1.73 -18.24
N GLU A 144 13.23 1.64 -19.32
CA GLU A 144 12.78 1.02 -20.57
C GLU A 144 12.83 -0.52 -20.53
N LYS A 145 12.00 -1.12 -21.39
CA LYS A 145 11.96 -2.58 -21.67
C LYS A 145 11.65 -3.44 -20.43
N ILE A 146 10.92 -2.87 -19.45
CA ILE A 146 10.41 -3.66 -18.32
C ILE A 146 9.12 -4.39 -18.73
N THR A 147 9.08 -5.69 -18.44
CA THR A 147 7.88 -6.52 -18.57
C THR A 147 7.17 -6.56 -17.22
N VAL A 148 5.90 -6.15 -17.21
CA VAL A 148 5.05 -6.22 -16.01
C VAL A 148 3.91 -7.19 -16.27
N LYS A 149 3.70 -8.15 -15.36
CA LYS A 149 2.56 -9.07 -15.39
C LYS A 149 1.92 -9.17 -14.01
N VAL A 150 0.60 -9.17 -13.93
CA VAL A 150 -0.16 -9.36 -12.69
C VAL A 150 -0.99 -10.62 -12.82
N PHE A 151 -1.19 -11.34 -11.73
CA PHE A 151 -1.91 -12.61 -11.68
C PHE A 151 -2.94 -12.58 -10.54
N HIS A 152 -4.14 -13.09 -10.82
CA HIS A 152 -5.14 -13.49 -9.83
C HIS A 152 -4.91 -14.91 -9.31
N ASP A 153 -4.33 -15.79 -10.14
CA ASP A 153 -3.98 -17.15 -9.73
C ASP A 153 -2.65 -17.15 -8.96
N TYR A 154 -2.72 -17.52 -7.67
CA TYR A 154 -1.55 -17.58 -6.79
C TYR A 154 -0.54 -18.64 -7.24
N THR A 155 -1.00 -19.79 -7.71
CA THR A 155 -0.12 -20.90 -8.13
C THR A 155 0.65 -20.53 -9.40
N ALA A 156 -0.01 -19.87 -10.35
CA ALA A 156 0.63 -19.36 -11.56
C ALA A 156 1.65 -18.27 -11.23
N PHE A 157 1.32 -17.36 -10.32
CA PHE A 157 2.26 -16.35 -9.82
C PHE A 157 3.48 -16.98 -9.17
N LEU A 158 3.26 -17.94 -8.26
CA LEU A 158 4.34 -18.53 -7.48
C LEU A 158 5.29 -19.35 -8.36
N SER A 159 4.75 -20.14 -9.29
CA SER A 159 5.56 -20.85 -10.29
C SER A 159 6.41 -19.87 -11.12
N ARG A 160 5.85 -18.71 -11.48
CA ARG A 160 6.61 -17.67 -12.19
C ARG A 160 7.71 -17.06 -11.31
N ALA A 161 7.43 -16.80 -10.03
CA ALA A 161 8.39 -16.27 -9.07
C ALA A 161 9.54 -17.25 -8.79
N GLU A 162 9.25 -18.55 -8.64
CA GLU A 162 10.26 -19.61 -8.54
C GLU A 162 11.15 -19.64 -9.78
N GLY A 163 10.57 -19.61 -10.98
CA GLY A 163 11.32 -19.56 -12.23
C GLY A 163 12.23 -18.33 -12.33
N MET A 164 11.75 -17.16 -11.88
CA MET A 164 12.56 -15.94 -11.80
C MET A 164 13.70 -16.06 -10.77
N ASN A 165 13.44 -16.69 -9.62
CA ASN A 165 14.45 -16.89 -8.58
C ASN A 165 15.58 -17.82 -9.05
N ASN A 166 15.24 -18.90 -9.76
CA ASN A 166 16.23 -19.82 -10.32
C ASN A 166 17.13 -19.13 -11.35
N MET A 167 16.56 -18.25 -12.19
CA MET A 167 17.34 -17.43 -13.12
C MET A 167 18.27 -16.46 -12.37
N ALA A 168 17.77 -15.79 -11.33
CA ALA A 168 18.56 -14.88 -10.51
C ALA A 168 19.69 -15.57 -9.71
N ALA A 169 19.57 -16.88 -9.44
CA ALA A 169 20.64 -17.65 -8.82
C ALA A 169 21.81 -17.92 -9.77
N VAL A 170 21.53 -18.01 -11.07
CA VAL A 170 22.52 -18.27 -12.13
C VAL A 170 23.12 -16.97 -12.66
N ASP A 171 22.30 -15.94 -12.85
CA ASP A 171 22.75 -14.62 -13.28
C ASP A 171 23.28 -13.83 -12.07
N HIS A 172 24.61 -13.81 -11.90
CA HIS A 172 25.32 -12.93 -10.96
C HIS A 172 25.33 -11.45 -11.39
N ALA A 173 24.29 -10.98 -12.06
CA ALA A 173 24.20 -9.61 -12.49
C ALA A 173 23.95 -8.68 -11.28
N ASP A 174 24.70 -7.59 -11.19
CA ASP A 174 24.58 -6.58 -10.13
C ASP A 174 23.33 -5.68 -10.36
N THR A 175 22.17 -6.30 -10.59
CA THR A 175 20.90 -5.62 -10.89
C THR A 175 20.19 -5.14 -9.64
N LYS A 176 20.59 -5.60 -8.44
CA LYS A 176 19.91 -5.26 -7.18
C LYS A 176 19.79 -3.76 -6.96
N ARG A 177 20.81 -2.97 -7.30
CA ARG A 177 20.75 -1.51 -7.16
C ARG A 177 19.67 -0.89 -8.04
N ARG A 178 19.51 -1.39 -9.27
CA ARG A 178 18.45 -0.96 -10.20
C ARG A 178 17.07 -1.38 -9.70
N GLU A 179 16.94 -2.63 -9.25
CA GLU A 179 15.69 -3.17 -8.72
C GLU A 179 15.20 -2.39 -7.48
N HIS A 180 16.11 -1.98 -6.59
CA HIS A 180 15.76 -1.15 -5.44
C HIS A 180 15.25 0.23 -5.85
N LYS A 181 15.83 0.85 -6.88
CA LYS A 181 15.32 2.13 -7.40
C LYS A 181 13.92 1.96 -8.02
N ILE A 182 13.71 0.90 -8.79
CA ILE A 182 12.39 0.54 -9.34
C ILE A 182 11.38 0.32 -8.20
N LYS A 183 11.76 -0.43 -7.17
CA LYS A 183 10.95 -0.64 -5.97
C LYS A 183 10.55 0.68 -5.33
N ASN A 184 11.50 1.58 -5.07
CA ASN A 184 11.23 2.87 -4.44
C ASN A 184 10.30 3.75 -5.28
N LEU A 185 10.44 3.71 -6.61
CA LEU A 185 9.55 4.43 -7.52
C LEU A 185 8.12 3.86 -7.52
N ILE A 186 7.96 2.54 -7.46
CA ILE A 186 6.62 1.93 -7.35
C ILE A 186 6.00 2.23 -5.98
N LEU A 187 6.81 2.24 -4.92
CA LEU A 187 6.38 2.59 -3.56
C LEU A 187 5.93 4.06 -3.44
N SER A 188 6.51 4.99 -4.20
CA SER A 188 6.08 6.39 -4.17
C SER A 188 4.73 6.62 -4.86
N THR A 189 4.30 5.68 -5.71
CA THR A 189 3.07 5.78 -6.52
C THR A 189 1.86 5.11 -5.86
N SER A 190 2.09 4.22 -4.90
CA SER A 190 1.00 3.59 -4.12
C SER A 190 0.49 4.54 -3.02
N MET A 191 -0.61 4.21 -2.36
CA MET A 191 -0.97 4.79 -1.06
C MET A 191 -0.23 4.07 0.07
#